data_AF-A0A7J4EUM7-F1
#
_entry.id   AF-A0A7J4EUM7-F1
#
_cell.length_a   1.000
_cell.length_b   1.000
_cell.length_c   1.000
_cell.angle_alpha   90.00
_cell.angle_beta   90.00
_cell.angle_gamma   90.00
#
_symmetry.space_group_name_H-M   'P 1'
#
loop_
_entity.id
_entity.type
_entity.pdbx_description
1 polymer ?
#
loop_
_entity_poly.entity_id
_entity_poly.type
_entity_poly.pdbx_seq_one_letter_code
_entity_poly.pdbx_strand_id
1 'polypeptide(L)' 'MAKTIAVSDDVYEMLSKAKMKNESFSSVIRRLLKRQKISDIPKIFDKDEWAKIEKAFKEQKKLDTKRTKELL' A
#
# COMPACT_ATOMS: atom_id res chain seq x y z
N MET A 1 -25.89 17.67 5.98
CA MET A 1 -25.93 18.64 4.87
C MET A 1 -24.73 18.40 3.96
N ALA A 2 -24.94 18.24 2.67
CA ALA A 2 -23.84 18.17 1.71
C ALA A 2 -23.39 19.60 1.35
N LYS A 3 -22.07 19.81 1.23
CA LYS A 3 -21.50 21.03 0.68
C LYS A 3 -20.76 20.66 -0.61
N THR A 4 -20.96 21.44 -1.66
CA THR A 4 -20.30 21.24 -2.96
C THR A 4 -19.05 22.11 -3.01
N ILE A 5 -17.94 21.55 -3.47
CA ILE A 5 -16.71 22.28 -3.80
C ILE A 5 -16.40 22.03 -5.27
N ALA A 6 -15.95 23.07 -5.97
CA ALA A 6 -15.37 22.93 -7.29
C ALA A 6 -13.86 22.71 -7.14
N VAL A 7 -13.30 21.81 -7.93
CA VAL A 7 -11.87 21.53 -8.01
C VAL A 7 -11.44 21.57 -9.48
N SER A 8 -10.18 21.85 -9.74
CA SER A 8 -9.62 21.75 -11.08
C SER A 8 -9.53 20.29 -11.53
N ASP A 9 -9.47 20.07 -12.84
CA ASP A 9 -9.47 18.72 -13.44
C ASP A 9 -8.27 17.88 -12.97
N ASP A 10 -7.09 18.49 -12.85
CA ASP A 10 -5.89 17.83 -12.32
C ASP A 10 -6.07 17.33 -10.89
N VAL A 11 -6.72 18.11 -10.03
CA VAL A 11 -7.02 17.73 -8.65
C VAL A 11 -8.07 16.60 -8.60
N TYR A 12 -9.08 16.65 -9.48
CA TYR A 12 -10.04 15.56 -9.61
C TYR A 12 -9.35 14.24 -9.98
N GLU A 13 -8.46 14.28 -10.97
CA GLU A 13 -7.69 13.11 -11.40
C GLU A 13 -6.80 12.55 -10.28
N MET A 14 -6.16 13.41 -9.49
CA MET A 14 -5.39 12.99 -8.32
C MET A 14 -6.26 12.28 -7.28
N LEU A 15 -7.45 12.83 -6.99
CA LEU A 15 -8.38 12.22 -6.05
C LEU A 15 -8.95 10.89 -6.58
N SER A 16 -9.19 10.80 -7.89
CA SER A 16 -9.68 9.58 -8.55
C SER A 16 -8.66 8.45 -8.43
N LYS A 17 -7.38 8.73 -8.69
CA LYS A 17 -6.28 7.76 -8.51
C LYS A 17 -6.08 7.33 -7.07
N ALA A 18 -6.31 8.23 -6.12
CA ALA A 18 -6.15 7.93 -4.69
C ALA A 18 -7.33 7.14 -4.09
N LYS A 19 -8.48 7.09 -4.77
CA LYS A 19 -9.73 6.49 -4.29
C LYS A 19 -9.65 4.97 -4.31
N MET A 20 -9.97 4.33 -3.18
CA MET A 20 -10.05 2.88 -3.07
C MET A 20 -11.40 2.35 -3.59
N LYS A 21 -11.46 1.03 -3.86
CA LYS A 21 -12.69 0.35 -4.27
C LYS A 21 -13.79 0.60 -3.23
N ASN A 22 -14.94 1.11 -3.67
CA ASN A 22 -16.10 1.49 -2.84
C ASN A 22 -15.87 2.66 -1.86
N GLU A 23 -14.80 3.45 -2.01
CA GLU A 23 -14.55 4.64 -1.17
C GLU A 23 -15.22 5.90 -1.76
N SER A 24 -15.79 6.78 -0.91
CA SER A 24 -16.32 8.09 -1.37
C SER A 24 -15.21 9.14 -1.48
N PHE A 25 -15.38 10.17 -2.33
CA PHE A 25 -14.40 11.27 -2.40
C PHE A 25 -14.25 12.00 -1.06
N SER A 26 -15.34 12.16 -0.30
CA SER A 26 -15.27 12.73 1.05
C SER A 26 -14.43 11.88 2.00
N SER A 27 -14.43 10.54 1.83
CA SER A 27 -13.59 9.63 2.61
C SER A 27 -12.12 9.75 2.21
N VAL A 28 -11.81 9.85 0.91
CA VAL A 28 -10.45 10.09 0.39
C VAL A 28 -9.88 11.38 0.99
N ILE A 29 -10.63 12.49 0.89
CA ILE A 29 -10.20 13.79 1.42
C ILE A 29 -9.93 13.68 2.93
N ARG A 30 -10.84 13.05 3.70
CA ARG A 30 -10.63 12.83 5.14
C ARG A 30 -9.40 12.00 5.46
N ARG A 31 -9.13 10.96 4.66
CA ARG A 31 -7.96 10.08 4.82
C ARG A 31 -6.66 10.82 4.51
N LEU A 32 -6.65 11.64 3.46
CA LEU A 32 -5.48 12.43 3.08
C LEU A 32 -5.19 13.59 4.04
N LEU A 33 -6.22 14.18 4.65
CA LEU A 33 -6.07 15.26 5.64
C LEU A 33 -5.61 14.76 7.02
N LYS A 34 -5.78 13.47 7.33
CA LYS A 34 -5.28 12.89 8.59
C LYS A 34 -3.77 12.67 8.48
N ARG A 35 -3.05 12.97 9.56
CA ARG A 35 -1.63 12.61 9.70
C ARG A 35 -1.51 11.09 9.61
N GLN A 36 -1.00 10.58 8.50
CA GLN A 36 -0.96 9.13 8.26
C GLN A 36 -0.08 8.44 9.30
N LYS A 37 -0.63 7.43 9.96
CA LYS A 37 0.11 6.45 10.73
C LYS A 37 0.43 5.26 9.84
N ILE A 38 1.51 4.54 10.11
CA ILE A 38 1.88 3.31 9.37
C ILE A 38 0.74 2.28 9.37
N SER A 39 -0.10 2.29 10.42
CA SER A 39 -1.32 1.46 10.52
C SER A 39 -2.42 1.79 9.50
N ASP A 40 -2.38 2.98 8.90
CA ASP A 40 -3.37 3.44 7.90
C ASP A 40 -2.99 3.00 6.48
N ILE A 41 -1.79 2.43 6.29
CA ILE A 41 -1.39 1.82 5.03
C ILE A 41 -2.28 0.60 4.80
N PRO A 42 -3.06 0.55 3.70
CA PRO A 42 -3.89 -0.59 3.37
C PRO A 42 -3.05 -1.87 3.38
N LYS A 43 -3.64 -3.02 3.72
CA LYS A 43 -3.00 -4.30 3.43
C LYS A 43 -2.85 -4.40 1.90
N ILE A 44 -1.63 -4.15 1.44
CA ILE A 44 -1.27 -4.16 0.01
C ILE A 44 -1.19 -5.61 -0.50
N PHE A 45 -0.89 -6.55 0.40
CA PHE A 45 -0.76 -7.96 0.08
C PHE A 45 -1.84 -8.80 0.76
N ASP A 46 -2.47 -9.66 -0.03
CA ASP A 46 -3.32 -10.72 0.49
C ASP A 46 -2.46 -11.78 1.19
N LYS A 47 -3.07 -12.61 2.07
CA LYS A 47 -2.35 -13.63 2.84
C LYS A 47 -1.54 -14.58 1.94
N ASP A 48 -2.08 -14.90 0.76
CA ASP A 48 -1.44 -15.82 -0.18
C ASP A 48 -0.27 -15.17 -0.91
N GLU A 49 -0.34 -13.88 -1.21
CA GLU A 49 0.79 -13.11 -1.76
C GLU A 49 1.91 -12.98 -0.72
N TRP A 50 1.53 -12.73 0.53
CA TRP A 50 2.49 -12.67 1.64
C TRP A 50 3.22 -13.99 1.85
N ALA A 51 2.51 -15.12 1.76
CA ALA A 51 3.10 -16.45 1.88
C ALA A 51 4.15 -16.73 0.78
N LYS A 52 3.91 -16.25 -0.45
CA LYS A 52 4.88 -16.37 -1.55
C LYS A 52 6.14 -15.56 -1.28
N ILE A 53 5.99 -14.32 -0.82
CA ILE A 53 7.11 -13.45 -0.45
C ILE A 53 7.92 -14.10 0.68
N GLU A 54 7.25 -14.60 1.72
CA GLU A 54 7.92 -15.25 2.86
C GLU A 54 8.72 -16.48 2.42
N LYS A 55 8.17 -17.29 1.51
CA LYS A 55 8.87 -18.45 0.97
C LYS A 55 10.14 -18.05 0.20
N ALA A 56 10.05 -17.04 -0.67
CA ALA A 56 11.19 -16.54 -1.42
C ALA A 56 12.32 -16.05 -0.50
N PHE A 57 11.99 -15.31 0.55
CA PHE A 57 12.97 -14.87 1.55
C PHE A 57 13.64 -16.03 2.30
N LYS A 58 12.87 -17.08 2.67
CA LYS A 58 13.43 -18.28 3.31
C LYS A 58 14.39 -19.03 2.41
N GLU A 59 14.06 -19.16 1.13
CA GLU A 59 14.93 -19.81 0.13
C GLU A 59 16.21 -19.00 -0.10
N GLN A 60 16.08 -17.68 -0.26
CA GLN A 60 17.22 -16.77 -0.40
C GLN A 60 18.18 -16.87 0.79
N LYS A 61 17.65 -16.84 2.02
CA LYS A 61 18.47 -16.94 3.24
C LYS A 61 19.24 -18.26 3.33
N LYS A 62 18.64 -19.37 2.88
CA LYS A 62 19.32 -20.67 2.82
C LYS A 62 20.46 -20.66 1.79
N LEU A 63 20.23 -20.05 0.63
CA LEU A 63 21.24 -19.87 -0.42
C LEU A 63 22.40 -18.99 0.05
N ASP A 64 22.10 -17.88 0.71
CA ASP A 64 23.11 -16.97 1.24
C ASP A 64 23.95 -17.68 2.32
N THR A 65 23.30 -18.42 3.23
CA THR A 65 24.03 -19.21 4.26
C THR A 65 24.94 -20.27 3.64
N LYS A 66 24.49 -20.93 2.56
CA LYS A 66 25.33 -21.89 1.82
C LYS A 66 26.52 -21.20 1.17
N ARG A 67 26.29 -20.08 0.48
CA ARG A 67 27.36 -19.28 -0.15
C ARG A 67 28.39 -18.80 0.86
N THR A 68 27.95 -18.31 2.03
CA THR A 68 28.87 -17.90 3.10
C THR A 68 29.71 -19.07 3.61
N LYS A 69 29.15 -20.28 3.69
CA LYS A 69 29.89 -21.48 4.10
C LYS A 69 30.86 -22.02 3.04
N GLU A 70 30.59 -21.80 1.76
CA GLU A 70 31.48 -22.21 0.66
C GLU A 70 32.63 -21.23 0.41
N LEU A 71 32.52 -20.00 0.93
CA LEU A 71 33.52 -18.93 0.79
C LEU A 71 34.44 -18.77 2.02
N LEU A 72 34.21 -19.52 3.10
CA LEU A 72 35.04 -19.60 4.32
C LEU A 72 35.78 -20.94 4.36
#